data_AF-A0A0G0PA00-F1
#
_entry.id   AF-A0A0G0PA00-F1
#
_cell.length_a   1.000
_cell.length_b   1.000
_cell.length_c   1.000
_cell.angle_alpha   90.00
_cell.angle_beta   90.00
_cell.angle_gamma   90.00
#
_symmetry.space_group_name_H-M   'P 1'
#
loop_
_entity.id
_entity.type
_entity.pdbx_description
1 polymer ?
#
loop_
_entity_poly.entity_id
_entity_poly.type
_entity_poly.pdbx_seq_one_letter_code
_entity_poly.pdbx_strand_id
1 'polypeptide(L)'
;MSVKKKIFLDGLHKEESEISFFDLSMARFVGKYKNSSTFLSKKGRTEFFYTEDSNRYITPAEFRKIEKGERIARVFNRLDSALSRDFKKTRIYSIGQRDIVYVNIKRRYESLGNYIKDLLNGAVQGVTVARMWNLSIVGAVIFGMLTMTMIYKYLGQNVSAAIEDATAVTQAEQASALIGYAGDNVVDAKSAQDSSVDDIDTSFVTKLLEQAEEKEDGEFEQELREMVRGYPIEVMIPEIVKQNRIVAAFIVAIAKKESAWGKRVPVLDGQDCYNYWGYRGIRDKMGTGGHTCFDSPEDAVATVAKRIGFLVSNKKLTTPDEMVIWKCGSNCAVTGGQAAANKWISDVSMYFDKLNK
;
A
#
# COMPACT_ATOMS: atom_id res chain seq x y z
N MET A 1 64.83 30.55 91.18
CA MET A 1 65.94 31.09 90.38
C MET A 1 65.38 31.41 89.00
N SER A 2 65.36 32.70 88.66
CA SER A 2 64.80 33.22 87.41
C SER A 2 65.74 32.92 86.25
N VAL A 3 65.22 32.36 85.16
CA VAL A 3 65.71 32.67 83.81
C VAL A 3 64.52 32.78 82.87
N LYS A 4 64.22 34.03 82.49
CA LYS A 4 63.49 34.34 81.26
C LYS A 4 64.39 33.99 80.08
N LYS A 5 63.84 33.29 79.09
CA LYS A 5 64.17 33.57 77.69
C LYS A 5 62.87 33.63 76.91
N LYS A 6 62.65 34.82 76.36
CA LYS A 6 61.54 35.17 75.48
C LYS A 6 62.17 35.48 74.12
N ILE A 7 61.40 35.21 73.07
CA ILE A 7 61.30 35.95 71.80
C ILE A 7 61.83 35.27 70.52
N PHE A 8 60.85 34.91 69.67
CA PHE A 8 60.73 35.03 68.20
C PHE A 8 61.63 34.12 67.35
N LEU A 9 61.24 33.50 66.22
CA LEU A 9 60.10 33.46 65.29
C LEU A 9 60.16 32.04 64.68
N ASP A 10 59.08 31.37 64.26
CA ASP A 10 58.41 31.67 63.01
C ASP A 10 57.05 30.96 62.94
N GLY A 11 56.03 31.73 62.59
CA GLY A 11 54.93 31.32 61.74
C GLY A 11 54.15 30.04 62.04
N LEU A 12 53.48 29.94 63.19
CA LEU A 12 52.27 29.11 63.31
C LEU A 12 51.26 29.75 64.26
N HIS A 13 50.64 30.86 63.83
CA HIS A 13 49.32 31.21 64.33
C HIS A 13 48.32 30.48 63.45
N LYS A 14 48.00 29.24 63.81
CA LYS A 14 46.87 28.52 63.23
C LYS A 14 45.63 29.04 63.96
N GLU A 15 44.82 29.82 63.26
CA GLU A 15 43.43 30.05 63.64
C GLU A 15 42.79 28.71 63.98
N GLU A 16 42.08 28.67 65.11
CA GLU A 16 41.08 27.64 65.38
C GLU A 16 40.01 27.73 64.28
N SER A 17 40.24 27.01 63.18
CA SER A 17 39.14 26.58 62.33
C SER A 17 38.45 25.45 63.08
N GLU A 18 37.19 25.69 63.44
CA GLU A 18 36.26 24.66 63.88
C GLU A 18 36.48 23.42 63.00
N ILE A 19 36.86 22.31 63.63
CA ILE A 19 36.92 21.03 62.96
C ILE A 19 35.47 20.67 62.66
N SER A 20 35.01 21.06 61.47
CA SER A 20 33.74 20.61 60.91
C SER A 20 33.75 19.09 61.01
N PHE A 21 32.80 18.53 61.74
CA PHE A 21 32.55 17.10 61.80
C PHE A 21 32.63 16.55 60.38
N PHE A 22 33.69 15.79 60.11
CA PHE A 22 33.86 15.14 58.83
C PHE A 22 32.71 14.14 58.74
N ASP A 23 31.70 14.50 57.95
CA ASP A 23 30.46 13.74 57.86
C ASP A 23 30.78 12.36 57.28
N LEU A 24 31.00 11.40 58.18
CA LEU A 24 31.33 10.01 57.86
C LEU A 24 30.24 9.38 56.99
N SER A 25 29.00 9.87 57.09
CA SER A 25 27.87 9.50 56.22
C SER A 25 28.13 9.96 54.79
N MET A 26 28.50 11.23 54.61
CA MET A 26 28.85 11.81 53.32
C MET A 26 30.08 11.14 52.71
N ALA A 27 31.13 10.91 53.51
CA ALA A 27 32.33 10.24 53.05
C ALA A 27 32.08 8.78 52.64
N ARG A 28 31.23 8.04 53.37
CA ARG A 28 30.78 6.69 52.98
C ARG A 28 29.91 6.72 51.73
N PHE A 29 29.02 7.70 51.62
CA PHE A 29 28.17 7.88 50.44
C PHE A 29 29.02 8.17 49.21
N VAL A 30 29.93 9.14 49.29
CA VAL A 30 30.86 9.49 48.21
C VAL A 30 31.76 8.29 47.87
N GLY A 31 32.28 7.55 48.85
CA GLY A 31 33.06 6.33 48.59
C GLY A 31 32.26 5.24 47.88
N LYS A 32 31.01 5.02 48.28
CA LYS A 32 30.10 4.01 47.69
C LYS A 32 29.68 4.37 46.27
N TYR A 33 29.56 5.65 45.96
CA TYR A 33 29.09 6.17 44.67
C TYR A 33 30.17 6.86 43.84
N LYS A 34 31.45 6.74 44.21
CA LYS A 34 32.57 7.44 43.52
C LYS A 34 32.71 7.05 42.05
N ASN A 35 32.28 5.84 41.70
CA ASN A 35 32.31 5.31 40.33
C ASN A 35 30.98 5.51 39.57
N SER A 36 29.96 6.07 40.21
CA SER A 36 28.64 6.34 39.63
C SER A 36 28.35 7.84 39.49
N SER A 37 29.25 8.72 39.93
CA SER A 37 29.13 10.14 39.64
C SER A 37 29.60 10.44 38.21
N THR A 38 28.80 11.18 37.46
CA THR A 38 29.12 11.65 36.11
C THR A 38 30.33 12.58 36.09
N PHE A 39 30.68 13.19 37.22
CA PHE A 39 31.85 14.05 37.36
C PHE A 39 33.19 13.30 37.51
N LEU A 40 33.19 12.03 37.93
CA LEU A 40 34.40 11.21 38.11
C LEU A 40 34.37 9.89 37.33
N SER A 41 33.53 9.82 36.29
CA SER A 41 33.46 8.70 35.36
C SER A 41 34.73 8.61 34.51
N LYS A 42 35.41 7.45 34.53
CA LYS A 42 36.53 7.13 33.61
C LYS A 42 36.11 7.03 32.14
N LYS A 43 34.80 6.97 31.85
CA LYS A 43 34.26 7.06 30.49
C LYS A 43 34.00 8.54 30.22
N GLY A 44 34.79 9.13 29.32
CA GLY A 44 34.91 10.56 29.10
C GLY A 44 33.60 11.35 28.95
N ARG A 45 33.72 12.67 29.06
CA ARG A 45 32.62 13.64 28.90
C ARG A 45 31.83 13.36 27.62
N THR A 46 30.53 13.11 27.77
CA THR A 46 29.59 13.14 26.65
C THR A 46 29.15 14.58 26.40
N GLU A 47 29.10 15.02 25.15
CA GLU A 47 28.69 16.40 24.79
C GLU A 47 27.23 16.70 25.14
N PHE A 48 26.43 15.67 25.38
CA PHE A 48 25.01 15.79 25.70
C PHE A 48 24.76 15.42 27.16
N PHE A 49 24.22 16.39 27.91
CA PHE A 49 23.77 16.20 29.28
C PHE A 49 22.29 15.80 29.26
N TYR A 50 21.99 14.57 29.67
CA TYR A 50 20.62 14.09 29.83
C TYR A 50 20.29 14.03 31.31
N THR A 51 19.39 14.89 31.78
CA THR A 51 18.79 14.74 33.12
C THR A 51 17.64 13.75 33.02
N GLU A 52 17.90 12.51 33.43
CA GLU A 52 16.86 11.47 33.51
C GLU A 52 15.67 11.92 34.38
N ASP A 53 15.91 12.79 35.36
CA ASP A 53 14.90 13.23 36.34
C ASP A 53 14.00 14.38 35.85
N SER A 54 14.32 15.01 34.72
CA SER A 54 13.55 16.18 34.27
C SER A 54 12.17 15.83 33.73
N ASN A 55 11.89 14.55 33.40
CA ASN A 55 10.65 14.08 32.78
C ASN A 55 10.16 14.87 31.55
N ARG A 56 10.99 15.75 30.99
CA ARG A 56 10.67 16.62 29.84
C ARG A 56 11.13 16.02 28.52
N TYR A 57 12.12 15.12 28.56
CA TYR A 57 12.67 14.46 27.40
C TYR A 57 12.49 12.94 27.50
N ILE A 58 12.52 12.26 26.35
CA ILE A 58 12.53 10.80 26.29
C ILE A 58 13.96 10.34 26.61
N THR A 59 14.13 9.58 27.69
CA THR A 59 15.45 9.07 28.07
C THR A 59 15.91 7.97 27.10
N PRO A 60 17.23 7.69 26.96
CA PRO A 60 17.70 6.61 26.11
C PRO A 60 17.12 5.23 26.48
N ALA A 61 16.82 5.00 27.77
CA ALA A 61 16.21 3.77 28.24
C ALA A 61 14.72 3.67 27.86
N GLU A 62 13.99 4.77 27.93
CA GLU A 62 12.61 4.89 27.44
C GLU A 62 12.54 4.74 25.92
N PHE A 63 13.47 5.36 25.18
CA PHE A 63 13.56 5.24 23.73
C PHE A 63 13.73 3.78 23.28
N ARG A 64 14.62 3.01 23.92
CA ARG A 64 14.78 1.57 23.67
C ARG A 64 13.52 0.74 23.95
N LYS A 65 12.62 1.23 24.81
CA LYS A 65 11.34 0.58 25.10
C LYS A 65 10.27 0.94 24.07
N ILE A 66 10.26 2.19 23.61
CA ILE A 66 9.46 2.61 22.45
C ILE A 66 9.84 1.80 21.21
N GLU A 67 11.14 1.58 20.96
CA GLU A 67 11.62 0.71 19.87
C GLU A 67 11.10 -0.73 19.97
N LYS A 68 10.82 -1.21 21.19
CA LYS A 68 10.23 -2.52 21.45
C LYS A 68 8.70 -2.53 21.39
N GLY A 69 8.08 -1.41 21.03
CA GLY A 69 6.62 -1.26 20.96
C GLY A 69 5.95 -1.04 22.32
N GLU A 70 6.71 -0.77 23.38
CA GLU A 70 6.15 -0.51 24.72
C GLU A 70 5.64 0.94 24.79
N ARG A 71 4.38 1.14 25.19
CA ARG A 71 3.84 2.49 25.46
C ARG A 71 4.30 2.97 26.83
N ILE A 72 4.83 4.19 26.87
CA ILE A 72 5.27 4.84 28.10
C ILE A 72 4.12 5.69 28.64
N ALA A 73 3.53 5.25 29.75
CA ALA A 73 2.58 6.07 30.51
C ALA A 73 3.33 6.76 31.65
N ARG A 74 3.45 8.08 31.58
CA ARG A 74 3.99 8.89 32.68
C ARG A 74 2.83 9.36 33.57
N VAL A 75 2.79 8.88 34.81
CA VAL A 75 1.77 9.29 35.77
C VAL A 75 2.24 10.56 36.46
N PHE A 76 1.74 11.70 36.01
CA PHE A 76 1.99 12.99 36.66
C PHE A 76 0.82 13.27 37.61
N ASN A 77 1.11 13.69 38.85
CA ASN A 77 0.19 14.11 39.93
C ASN A 77 -0.01 13.16 41.12
N ARG A 78 0.98 12.32 41.48
CA ARG A 78 1.04 11.76 42.85
C ARG A 78 2.19 12.41 43.61
N LEU A 79 1.90 13.06 44.73
CA LEU A 79 2.88 13.79 45.55
C LEU A 79 4.04 12.93 46.08
N ASP A 80 3.97 11.61 45.96
CA ASP A 80 5.02 10.64 46.33
C ASP A 80 5.91 10.16 45.15
N SER A 81 5.88 10.83 44.00
CA SER A 81 6.65 10.40 42.82
C SER A 81 8.13 10.82 42.80
N ALA A 82 8.71 11.24 43.93
CA ALA A 82 10.16 11.44 44.03
C ALA A 82 10.94 10.10 44.10
N LEU A 83 10.27 8.99 44.46
CA LEU A 83 10.92 7.69 44.62
C LEU A 83 10.18 6.49 44.02
N SER A 84 8.93 6.64 43.55
CA SER A 84 8.18 5.52 42.97
C SER A 84 8.34 5.46 41.44
N ARG A 85 9.41 4.79 40.99
CA ARG A 85 9.53 4.27 39.61
C ARG A 85 8.62 3.04 39.42
N ASP A 86 7.32 3.19 39.67
CA ASP A 86 6.36 2.12 39.43
C ASP A 86 5.81 2.22 38.01
N PHE A 87 6.49 1.52 37.09
CA PHE A 87 6.00 1.33 35.73
C PHE A 87 4.90 0.28 35.76
N LYS A 88 3.65 0.66 35.50
CA LYS A 88 2.59 -0.30 35.18
C LYS A 88 3.05 -1.11 33.98
N LYS A 89 3.49 -2.36 34.20
CA LYS A 89 3.68 -3.36 33.16
C LYS A 89 2.32 -3.73 32.59
N THR A 90 1.80 -2.93 31.67
CA THR A 90 0.78 -3.41 30.74
C THR A 90 1.50 -4.29 29.74
N ARG A 91 1.64 -5.59 30.04
CA ARG A 91 1.93 -6.60 29.01
C ARG A 91 0.72 -6.63 28.08
N ILE A 92 0.77 -5.81 27.04
CA ILE A 92 -0.06 -6.02 25.86
C ILE A 92 0.80 -6.87 24.92
N TYR A 93 0.20 -7.98 24.49
CA TYR A 93 0.73 -9.09 23.70
C TYR A 93 1.97 -8.79 22.86
N SER A 94 2.95 -9.69 22.97
CA SER A 94 4.13 -9.74 22.11
C SER A 94 3.72 -9.59 20.65
N ILE A 95 4.25 -8.56 20.00
CA ILE A 95 4.36 -8.47 18.56
C ILE A 95 4.92 -9.81 18.07
N GLY A 96 4.09 -10.58 17.35
CA GLY A 96 4.44 -11.92 16.91
C GLY A 96 5.70 -11.89 16.05
N GLN A 97 6.49 -12.97 16.09
CA GLN A 97 7.74 -13.13 15.32
C GLN A 97 7.67 -12.73 13.84
N ARG A 98 6.47 -12.65 13.24
CA ARG A 98 6.22 -12.21 11.87
C ARG A 98 6.65 -10.77 11.60
N ASP A 99 6.58 -9.87 12.58
CA ASP A 99 6.96 -8.47 12.36
C ASP A 99 8.48 -8.26 12.39
N ILE A 100 9.24 -9.13 13.05
CA ILE A 100 10.71 -9.07 13.03
C ILE A 100 11.23 -9.36 11.62
N VAL A 101 10.62 -10.33 10.92
CA VAL A 101 10.95 -10.66 9.53
C VAL A 101 10.61 -9.49 8.61
N TYR A 102 9.42 -8.90 8.77
CA TYR A 102 9.01 -7.73 7.99
C TYR A 102 9.95 -6.53 8.20
N VAL A 103 10.31 -6.23 9.45
CA VAL A 103 11.25 -5.14 9.79
C VAL A 103 12.64 -5.41 9.21
N ASN A 104 13.13 -6.66 9.24
CA ASN A 104 14.41 -7.02 8.64
C ASN A 104 14.40 -6.95 7.11
N ILE A 105 13.31 -7.37 6.47
CA ILE A 105 13.13 -7.24 5.01
C ILE A 105 13.09 -5.76 4.63
N LYS A 106 12.30 -4.94 5.32
CA LYS A 106 12.21 -3.50 5.07
C LYS A 106 13.58 -2.82 5.17
N ARG A 107 14.34 -3.14 6.23
CA ARG A 107 15.69 -2.59 6.45
C ARG A 107 16.67 -3.01 5.34
N ARG A 108 16.56 -4.24 4.81
CA ARG A 108 17.35 -4.68 3.64
C ARG A 108 16.99 -3.92 2.37
N TYR A 109 15.69 -3.73 2.08
CA TYR A 109 15.25 -3.01 0.88
C TYR A 109 15.60 -1.52 0.93
N GLU A 110 15.51 -0.87 2.09
CA GLU A 110 15.96 0.52 2.26
C GLU A 110 17.47 0.66 2.00
N SER A 111 18.29 -0.29 2.48
CA SER A 111 19.73 -0.29 2.19
C SER A 111 20.04 -0.54 0.71
N LEU A 112 19.25 -1.36 0.01
CA LEU A 112 19.42 -1.65 -1.41
C LEU A 112 19.01 -0.45 -2.27
N GLY A 113 17.93 0.24 -1.91
CA GLY A 113 17.48 1.46 -2.58
C GLY A 113 18.51 2.58 -2.49
N ASN A 114 19.11 2.76 -1.30
CA ASN A 114 20.19 3.74 -1.12
C ASN A 114 21.45 3.34 -1.89
N TYR A 115 21.82 2.06 -1.93
CA TYR A 115 22.94 1.58 -2.73
C TYR A 115 22.72 1.76 -4.23
N ILE A 116 21.52 1.48 -4.74
CA ILE A 116 21.16 1.72 -6.15
C ILE A 116 21.19 3.21 -6.46
N LYS A 117 20.70 4.05 -5.55
CA LYS A 117 20.71 5.50 -5.72
C LYS A 117 22.13 6.06 -5.73
N ASP A 118 23.01 5.56 -4.87
CA ASP A 118 24.43 5.94 -4.85
C ASP A 118 25.19 5.40 -6.06
N LEU A 119 24.87 4.19 -6.52
CA LEU A 119 25.44 3.61 -7.73
C LEU A 119 25.00 4.36 -8.99
N LEU A 120 23.73 4.76 -9.06
CA LEU A 120 23.23 5.60 -10.15
C LEU A 120 23.89 6.98 -10.08
N ASN A 121 23.83 7.68 -8.95
CA ASN A 121 24.43 9.00 -8.78
C ASN A 121 25.95 9.01 -9.04
N GLY A 122 26.66 7.96 -8.63
CA GLY A 122 28.08 7.76 -8.88
C GLY A 122 28.40 7.37 -10.33
N ALA A 123 27.51 6.64 -11.01
CA ALA A 123 27.69 6.26 -12.41
C ALA A 123 27.41 7.42 -13.39
N VAL A 124 26.59 8.42 -13.01
CA VAL A 124 26.37 9.61 -13.86
C VAL A 124 27.47 10.67 -13.69
N GLN A 125 28.21 10.68 -12.56
CA GLN A 125 29.32 11.59 -12.34
C GLN A 125 30.61 11.08 -13.03
N GLY A 126 30.70 11.27 -14.35
CA GLY A 126 31.96 11.11 -15.09
C GLY A 126 31.88 10.40 -16.44
N VAL A 127 30.68 10.01 -16.89
CA VAL A 127 30.50 9.32 -18.17
C VAL A 127 30.12 10.34 -19.25
N THR A 128 30.90 10.40 -20.34
CA THR A 128 30.60 11.28 -21.47
C THR A 128 29.28 10.88 -22.14
N VAL A 129 28.57 11.84 -22.73
CA VAL A 129 27.25 11.63 -23.38
C VAL A 129 27.30 10.49 -24.42
N ALA A 130 28.39 10.39 -25.19
CA ALA A 130 28.58 9.30 -26.16
C ALA A 130 28.65 7.90 -25.50
N ARG A 131 29.28 7.78 -24.32
CA ARG A 131 29.34 6.52 -23.58
C ARG A 131 27.99 6.14 -22.97
N MET A 132 27.19 7.12 -22.53
CA MET A 132 25.82 6.86 -22.08
C MET A 132 24.93 6.36 -23.22
N TRP A 133 25.06 6.94 -24.41
CA TRP A 133 24.34 6.47 -25.61
C TRP A 133 24.70 5.03 -25.98
N ASN A 134 25.99 4.70 -25.99
CA ASN A 134 26.43 3.33 -26.26
C ASN A 134 25.93 2.35 -25.18
N LEU A 135 25.94 2.76 -23.91
CA LEU A 135 25.43 1.94 -22.81
C LEU A 135 23.90 1.73 -22.90
N SER A 136 23.15 2.74 -23.37
CA SER A 136 21.72 2.63 -23.65
C SER A 136 21.44 1.64 -24.78
N ILE A 137 22.24 1.66 -25.85
CA ILE A 137 22.09 0.73 -26.98
C ILE A 137 22.38 -0.71 -26.52
N VAL A 138 23.49 -0.92 -25.81
CA VAL A 138 23.85 -2.24 -25.26
C VAL A 138 22.79 -2.74 -24.28
N GLY A 139 22.27 -1.85 -23.42
CA GLY A 139 21.19 -2.18 -22.49
C GLY A 139 19.89 -2.59 -23.20
N ALA A 140 19.51 -1.89 -24.26
CA ALA A 140 18.33 -2.22 -25.06
C ALA A 140 18.47 -3.58 -25.74
N VAL A 141 19.66 -3.92 -26.26
CA VAL A 141 19.92 -5.25 -26.87
C VAL A 141 19.79 -6.37 -25.84
N ILE A 142 20.43 -6.23 -24.67
CA ILE A 142 20.36 -7.23 -23.60
C ILE A 142 18.93 -7.38 -23.09
N PHE A 143 18.23 -6.26 -22.90
CA PHE A 143 16.82 -6.27 -22.50
C PHE A 143 15.96 -6.98 -23.55
N GLY A 144 16.15 -6.69 -24.84
CA GLY A 144 15.46 -7.35 -25.95
C GLY A 144 15.70 -8.87 -26.00
N MET A 145 16.94 -9.31 -25.75
CA MET A 145 17.26 -10.74 -25.68
C MET A 145 16.55 -11.42 -24.49
N LEU A 146 16.50 -10.76 -23.32
CA LEU A 146 15.83 -11.28 -22.13
C LEU A 146 14.30 -11.26 -22.26
N THR A 147 13.72 -10.21 -22.85
CA THR A 147 12.27 -10.13 -23.08
C THR A 147 11.84 -11.16 -24.10
N MET A 148 12.58 -11.34 -25.20
CA MET A 148 12.30 -12.39 -26.18
C MET A 148 12.33 -13.77 -25.54
N THR A 149 13.36 -14.09 -24.76
CA THR A 149 13.42 -15.40 -24.08
C THR A 149 12.29 -15.61 -23.07
N MET A 150 11.82 -14.57 -22.37
CA MET A 150 10.61 -14.66 -21.56
C MET A 150 9.35 -14.85 -22.39
N ILE A 151 9.18 -14.10 -23.48
CA ILE A 151 8.03 -14.20 -24.38
C ILE A 151 7.94 -15.63 -24.95
N TYR A 152 9.04 -16.16 -25.48
CA TYR A 152 9.08 -17.54 -26.00
C TYR A 152 8.74 -18.59 -24.93
N LYS A 153 9.21 -18.40 -23.69
CA LYS A 153 9.01 -19.39 -22.62
C LYS A 153 7.61 -19.33 -22.01
N TYR A 154 6.97 -18.16 -21.97
CA TYR A 154 5.68 -17.96 -21.31
C TYR A 154 4.48 -17.86 -22.26
N LEU A 155 4.68 -17.45 -23.52
CA LEU A 155 3.60 -17.23 -24.50
C LEU A 155 3.54 -18.30 -25.59
N GLY A 156 4.53 -19.19 -25.69
CA GLY A 156 4.56 -20.30 -26.65
C GLY A 156 4.68 -19.85 -28.12
N GLN A 157 4.87 -20.82 -29.04
CA GLN A 157 5.14 -20.57 -30.47
C GLN A 157 4.00 -19.86 -31.24
N ASN A 158 2.84 -19.63 -30.62
CA ASN A 158 1.65 -19.08 -31.28
C ASN A 158 1.67 -17.56 -31.47
N VAL A 159 2.63 -16.83 -30.90
CA VAL A 159 2.78 -15.37 -31.11
C VAL A 159 3.71 -15.05 -32.29
N SER A 160 4.53 -16.01 -32.75
CA SER A 160 5.54 -15.76 -33.79
C SER A 160 5.00 -15.81 -35.22
N ALA A 161 3.83 -16.40 -35.47
CA ALA A 161 3.23 -16.50 -36.81
C ALA A 161 2.65 -15.16 -37.31
N ALA A 162 2.34 -14.21 -36.43
CA ALA A 162 1.76 -12.93 -36.82
C ALA A 162 2.81 -11.87 -37.25
N ILE A 163 4.11 -12.17 -37.14
CA ILE A 163 5.18 -11.18 -37.39
C ILE A 163 5.85 -11.39 -38.76
N GLU A 164 5.85 -12.61 -39.30
CA GLU A 164 6.35 -12.84 -40.68
C GLU A 164 5.42 -12.20 -41.73
N ASP A 165 4.12 -12.14 -41.48
CA ASP A 165 3.17 -11.47 -42.38
C ASP A 165 3.31 -9.93 -42.35
N ALA A 166 3.80 -9.35 -41.26
CA ALA A 166 3.90 -7.89 -41.10
C ALA A 166 5.16 -7.29 -41.75
N THR A 167 6.23 -8.07 -41.94
CA THR A 167 7.51 -7.57 -42.50
C THR A 167 7.58 -7.66 -44.03
N ALA A 168 6.71 -8.45 -44.67
CA ALA A 168 6.59 -8.50 -46.13
C ALA A 168 5.80 -7.32 -46.73
N VAL A 169 4.93 -6.67 -45.95
CA VAL A 169 4.04 -5.60 -46.44
C VAL A 169 4.77 -4.26 -46.59
N THR A 170 5.84 -4.01 -45.83
CA THR A 170 6.46 -2.68 -45.78
C THR A 170 7.45 -2.36 -46.91
N GLN A 171 7.72 -3.30 -47.83
CA GLN A 171 8.63 -3.08 -48.97
C GLN A 171 7.94 -2.97 -50.34
N ALA A 172 6.63 -3.28 -50.43
CA ALA A 172 5.89 -3.27 -51.70
C ALA A 172 5.08 -1.98 -51.96
N GLU A 173 4.91 -1.11 -50.95
CA GLU A 173 3.96 0.02 -51.00
C GLU A 173 4.54 1.33 -51.56
N GLN A 174 5.82 1.38 -51.95
CA GLN A 174 6.45 2.61 -52.48
C GLN A 174 6.55 2.68 -54.02
N ALA A 175 6.02 1.70 -54.76
CA ALA A 175 6.19 1.62 -56.22
C ALA A 175 4.92 1.88 -57.07
N SER A 176 3.74 2.03 -56.46
CA SER A 176 2.46 2.00 -57.21
C SER A 176 1.73 3.34 -57.33
N ALA A 177 2.31 4.44 -56.84
CA ALA A 177 1.69 5.77 -56.89
C ALA A 177 2.05 6.54 -58.19
N LEU A 178 1.74 5.97 -59.37
CA LEU A 178 1.70 6.72 -60.63
C LEU A 178 0.95 5.89 -61.70
N ILE A 179 -0.01 6.52 -62.39
CA ILE A 179 -0.94 5.97 -63.40
C ILE A 179 -2.22 5.40 -62.75
N GLY A 180 -3.44 5.87 -63.01
CA GLY A 180 -3.95 6.84 -63.96
C GLY A 180 -5.47 6.81 -63.88
N TYR A 181 -6.07 7.99 -63.77
CA TYR A 181 -7.50 8.28 -63.72
C TYR A 181 -8.17 7.99 -65.09
N ALA A 182 -9.30 7.26 -65.13
CA ALA A 182 -10.38 7.45 -66.11
C ALA A 182 -11.58 6.50 -65.90
N GLY A 183 -12.80 7.08 -65.79
CA GLY A 183 -13.94 6.66 -66.61
C GLY A 183 -14.95 5.62 -66.08
N ASP A 184 -15.94 6.11 -65.33
CA ASP A 184 -17.40 6.10 -65.66
C ASP A 184 -18.18 4.79 -65.96
N ASN A 185 -19.22 4.59 -65.13
CA ASN A 185 -20.60 4.13 -65.41
C ASN A 185 -21.00 2.66 -65.79
N VAL A 186 -21.90 2.11 -64.95
CA VAL A 186 -23.20 1.45 -65.29
C VAL A 186 -23.28 -0.08 -65.55
N VAL A 187 -23.93 -0.76 -64.57
CA VAL A 187 -25.01 -1.80 -64.65
C VAL A 187 -24.71 -3.32 -64.75
N ASP A 188 -25.45 -4.00 -63.86
CA ASP A 188 -26.10 -5.31 -63.92
C ASP A 188 -25.49 -6.58 -63.32
N ALA A 189 -26.41 -7.30 -62.68
CA ALA A 189 -26.23 -8.53 -61.95
C ALA A 189 -26.07 -9.75 -62.86
N LYS A 190 -25.34 -10.73 -62.30
CA LYS A 190 -25.19 -12.14 -62.68
C LYS A 190 -24.10 -12.45 -63.72
N SER A 191 -22.96 -12.93 -63.24
CA SER A 191 -22.61 -14.36 -63.32
C SER A 191 -21.28 -14.65 -62.62
N ALA A 192 -21.16 -15.88 -62.14
CA ALA A 192 -20.14 -16.39 -61.25
C ALA A 192 -18.68 -16.23 -61.72
N GLN A 193 -17.82 -16.19 -60.69
CA GLN A 193 -16.50 -16.81 -60.61
C GLN A 193 -15.30 -15.94 -60.95
N ASP A 194 -14.52 -15.71 -59.89
CA ASP A 194 -13.09 -15.39 -59.81
C ASP A 194 -12.70 -13.93 -59.48
N SER A 195 -11.77 -13.83 -58.52
CA SER A 195 -10.96 -12.65 -58.13
C SER A 195 -11.63 -11.40 -57.53
N SER A 196 -11.82 -11.38 -56.21
CA SER A 196 -11.37 -10.30 -55.30
C SER A 196 -11.73 -10.67 -53.85
N VAL A 197 -10.73 -10.84 -52.98
CA VAL A 197 -10.99 -10.82 -51.53
C VAL A 197 -11.19 -9.35 -51.21
N ASP A 198 -12.47 -8.94 -51.27
CA ASP A 198 -12.91 -7.59 -50.97
C ASP A 198 -12.37 -7.18 -49.60
N ASP A 199 -11.76 -6.00 -49.60
CA ASP A 199 -11.35 -5.24 -48.44
C ASP A 199 -12.57 -5.13 -47.50
N ILE A 200 -12.59 -5.96 -46.45
CA ILE A 200 -13.66 -5.97 -45.46
C ILE A 200 -13.65 -4.56 -44.86
N ASP A 201 -14.68 -3.78 -45.18
CA ASP A 201 -14.85 -2.41 -44.72
C ASP A 201 -14.86 -2.41 -43.18
N THR A 202 -13.68 -2.16 -42.60
CA THR A 202 -13.45 -2.17 -41.15
C THR A 202 -14.38 -1.19 -40.44
N SER A 203 -14.84 -0.13 -41.14
CA SER A 203 -15.78 0.85 -40.62
C SER A 203 -17.21 0.31 -40.46
N PHE A 204 -17.62 -0.63 -41.32
CA PHE A 204 -18.90 -1.32 -41.19
C PHE A 204 -18.85 -2.34 -40.05
N VAL A 205 -17.73 -3.08 -39.94
CA VAL A 205 -17.53 -4.06 -38.86
C VAL A 205 -17.46 -3.37 -37.49
N THR A 206 -16.73 -2.26 -37.35
CA THR A 206 -16.71 -1.49 -36.09
C THR A 206 -18.08 -0.93 -35.75
N LYS A 207 -18.80 -0.38 -36.71
CA LYS A 207 -20.17 0.12 -36.47
C LYS A 207 -21.15 -0.99 -36.09
N LEU A 208 -20.99 -2.19 -36.64
CA LEU A 208 -21.78 -3.36 -36.27
C LEU A 208 -21.45 -3.85 -34.85
N LEU A 209 -20.16 -3.82 -34.47
CA LEU A 209 -19.69 -4.14 -33.12
C LEU A 209 -20.17 -3.11 -32.10
N GLU A 210 -20.05 -1.81 -32.38
CA GLU A 210 -20.58 -0.74 -31.52
C GLU A 210 -22.10 -0.87 -31.33
N GLN A 211 -22.85 -1.14 -32.41
CA GLN A 211 -24.30 -1.37 -32.31
C GLN A 211 -24.67 -2.66 -31.57
N ALA A 212 -23.80 -3.67 -31.58
CA ALA A 212 -23.99 -4.90 -30.82
C ALA A 212 -23.68 -4.68 -29.34
N GLU A 213 -22.60 -3.96 -29.02
CA GLU A 213 -22.22 -3.57 -27.66
C GLU A 213 -23.29 -2.67 -27.02
N GLU A 214 -23.79 -1.65 -27.73
CA GLU A 214 -24.86 -0.77 -27.23
C GLU A 214 -26.16 -1.54 -26.92
N LYS A 215 -26.47 -2.57 -27.71
CA LYS A 215 -27.63 -3.43 -27.45
C LYS A 215 -27.39 -4.36 -26.26
N GLU A 216 -26.21 -4.96 -26.15
CA GLU A 216 -25.84 -5.81 -25.02
C GLU A 216 -25.86 -5.01 -23.71
N ASP A 217 -25.29 -3.81 -23.69
CA ASP A 217 -25.29 -2.92 -22.53
C ASP A 217 -26.70 -2.49 -22.14
N GLY A 218 -27.57 -2.22 -23.12
CA GLY A 218 -28.97 -1.87 -22.88
C GLY A 218 -29.79 -3.03 -22.29
N GLU A 219 -29.58 -4.26 -22.76
CA GLU A 219 -30.21 -5.46 -22.19
C GLU A 219 -29.68 -5.75 -20.78
N PHE A 220 -28.37 -5.63 -20.58
CA PHE A 220 -27.72 -5.84 -19.28
C PHE A 220 -28.17 -4.81 -18.24
N GLU A 221 -28.30 -3.54 -18.62
CA GLU A 221 -28.84 -2.50 -17.74
C GLU A 221 -30.27 -2.85 -17.29
N GLN A 222 -31.12 -3.32 -18.18
CA GLN A 222 -32.49 -3.71 -17.85
C GLN A 222 -32.53 -4.89 -16.87
N GLU A 223 -31.70 -5.91 -17.10
CA GLU A 223 -31.58 -7.06 -16.19
C GLU A 223 -31.13 -6.62 -14.80
N LEU A 224 -30.14 -5.72 -14.72
CA LEU A 224 -29.67 -5.15 -13.48
C LEU A 224 -30.78 -4.37 -12.76
N ARG A 225 -31.49 -3.48 -13.47
CA ARG A 225 -32.61 -2.70 -12.91
C ARG A 225 -33.75 -3.58 -12.41
N GLU A 226 -34.08 -4.65 -13.13
CA GLU A 226 -35.10 -5.60 -12.69
C GLU A 226 -34.67 -6.33 -11.41
N MET A 227 -33.40 -6.73 -11.31
CA MET A 227 -32.88 -7.43 -10.13
C MET A 227 -32.90 -6.56 -8.87
N VAL A 228 -32.57 -5.27 -8.99
CA VAL A 228 -32.44 -4.35 -7.84
C VAL A 228 -33.64 -3.44 -7.62
N ARG A 229 -34.75 -3.67 -8.35
CA ARG A 229 -35.93 -2.81 -8.31
C ARG A 229 -36.43 -2.56 -6.89
N GLY A 230 -36.56 -1.28 -6.52
CA GLY A 230 -37.07 -0.86 -5.20
C GLY A 230 -36.04 -0.96 -4.07
N TYR A 231 -34.75 -1.05 -4.40
CA TYR A 231 -33.65 -1.01 -3.45
C TYR A 231 -32.76 0.23 -3.65
N PRO A 232 -32.11 0.75 -2.59
CA PRO A 232 -31.26 1.94 -2.68
C PRO A 232 -30.07 1.84 -3.65
N ILE A 233 -29.67 0.65 -4.09
CA ILE A 233 -28.63 0.49 -5.13
C ILE A 233 -29.12 0.84 -6.54
N GLU A 234 -30.42 0.96 -6.77
CA GLU A 234 -30.99 1.27 -8.09
C GLU A 234 -30.47 2.59 -8.68
N VAL A 235 -30.21 3.59 -7.84
CA VAL A 235 -29.62 4.88 -8.25
C VAL A 235 -28.17 4.75 -8.73
N MET A 236 -27.46 3.68 -8.37
CA MET A 236 -26.07 3.46 -8.77
C MET A 236 -25.92 2.72 -10.11
N ILE A 237 -27.01 2.18 -10.65
CA ILE A 237 -26.98 1.33 -11.85
C ILE A 237 -26.33 2.00 -13.07
N PRO A 238 -26.59 3.28 -13.39
CA PRO A 238 -25.94 3.94 -14.52
C PRO A 238 -24.40 3.92 -14.45
N GLU A 239 -23.82 3.91 -13.25
CA GLU A 239 -22.35 3.82 -13.08
C GLU A 239 -21.84 2.38 -13.05
N ILE A 240 -22.70 1.44 -12.64
CA ILE A 240 -22.37 0.01 -12.59
C ILE A 240 -22.29 -0.57 -14.01
N VAL A 241 -23.20 -0.17 -14.90
CA VAL A 241 -23.26 -0.66 -16.29
C VAL A 241 -22.01 -0.29 -17.09
N LYS A 242 -21.38 0.86 -16.79
CA LYS A 242 -20.12 1.28 -17.42
C LYS A 242 -18.93 0.38 -17.10
N GLN A 243 -19.06 -0.51 -16.11
CA GLN A 243 -18.00 -1.43 -15.71
C GLN A 243 -18.07 -2.71 -16.53
N ASN A 244 -16.95 -3.43 -16.64
CA ASN A 244 -16.94 -4.76 -17.24
C ASN A 244 -18.02 -5.66 -16.61
N ARG A 245 -18.73 -6.44 -17.43
CA ARG A 245 -19.86 -7.29 -17.01
C ARG A 245 -19.58 -8.16 -15.78
N ILE A 246 -18.38 -8.76 -15.69
CA ILE A 246 -17.96 -9.57 -14.52
C ILE A 246 -17.85 -8.68 -13.27
N VAL A 247 -17.24 -7.50 -13.40
CA VAL A 247 -17.09 -6.55 -12.30
C VAL A 247 -18.46 -6.04 -11.86
N ALA A 248 -19.34 -5.68 -12.79
CA ALA A 248 -20.71 -5.25 -12.52
C ALA A 248 -21.52 -6.35 -11.80
N ALA A 249 -21.42 -7.60 -12.25
CA ALA A 249 -22.06 -8.75 -11.60
C ALA A 249 -21.56 -8.93 -10.15
N PHE A 250 -20.25 -8.83 -9.92
CA PHE A 250 -19.70 -8.88 -8.56
C PHE A 250 -20.16 -7.71 -7.69
N ILE A 251 -20.21 -6.49 -8.24
CA ILE A 251 -20.72 -5.32 -7.52
C ILE A 251 -22.14 -5.60 -7.01
N VAL A 252 -23.04 -6.06 -7.87
CA VAL A 252 -24.45 -6.28 -7.51
C VAL A 252 -24.60 -7.46 -6.54
N ALA A 253 -23.88 -8.57 -6.78
CA ALA A 253 -23.93 -9.77 -5.95
C ALA A 253 -23.37 -9.53 -4.54
N ILE A 254 -22.23 -8.84 -4.43
CA ILE A 254 -21.65 -8.50 -3.12
C ILE A 254 -22.55 -7.52 -2.37
N ALA A 255 -23.13 -6.52 -3.05
CA ALA A 255 -24.06 -5.59 -2.40
C ALA A 255 -25.29 -6.30 -1.82
N LYS A 256 -25.80 -7.33 -2.51
CA LYS A 256 -26.89 -8.15 -1.98
C LYS A 256 -26.49 -8.81 -0.67
N LYS A 257 -25.28 -9.35 -0.60
CA LYS A 257 -24.80 -10.08 0.56
C LYS A 257 -24.51 -9.17 1.76
N GLU A 258 -23.84 -8.05 1.53
CA GLU A 258 -23.33 -7.19 2.60
C GLU A 258 -24.39 -6.23 3.16
N SER A 259 -25.25 -5.68 2.32
CA SER A 259 -26.24 -4.65 2.72
C SER A 259 -27.67 -4.98 2.35
N ALA A 260 -27.92 -6.14 1.72
CA ALA A 260 -29.18 -6.43 1.06
C ALA A 260 -29.58 -5.33 0.06
N TRP A 261 -28.63 -4.94 -0.80
CA TRP A 261 -28.76 -3.87 -1.79
C TRP A 261 -29.06 -2.49 -1.20
N GLY A 262 -28.48 -2.19 -0.03
CA GLY A 262 -28.66 -0.90 0.64
C GLY A 262 -29.81 -0.84 1.65
N LYS A 263 -30.45 -1.96 2.01
CA LYS A 263 -31.41 -1.97 3.14
C LYS A 263 -30.73 -1.81 4.50
N ARG A 264 -29.46 -2.20 4.60
CA ARG A 264 -28.62 -2.07 5.80
C ARG A 264 -27.35 -1.35 5.41
N VAL A 265 -27.23 -0.08 5.79
CA VAL A 265 -26.12 0.78 5.38
C VAL A 265 -25.50 1.43 6.60
N PRO A 266 -24.17 1.60 6.63
CA PRO A 266 -23.57 2.52 7.58
C PRO A 266 -24.16 3.91 7.40
N VAL A 267 -24.40 4.59 8.52
CA VAL A 267 -24.87 5.97 8.52
C VAL A 267 -23.81 6.88 9.11
N LEU A 268 -23.81 8.13 8.66
CA LEU A 268 -23.06 9.22 9.27
C LEU A 268 -24.03 10.37 9.49
N ASP A 269 -24.22 10.79 10.73
CA ASP A 269 -25.18 11.84 11.10
C ASP A 269 -26.61 11.60 10.59
N GLY A 270 -27.01 10.33 10.53
CA GLY A 270 -28.33 9.90 10.02
C GLY A 270 -28.46 9.89 8.50
N GLN A 271 -27.39 10.20 7.77
CA GLN A 271 -27.34 10.16 6.30
C GLN A 271 -26.77 8.83 5.81
N ASP A 272 -27.21 8.41 4.62
CA ASP A 272 -26.70 7.24 3.92
C ASP A 272 -25.27 7.50 3.40
N CYS A 273 -24.35 6.59 3.70
CA CYS A 273 -22.95 6.65 3.31
C CYS A 273 -22.62 5.99 1.96
N TYR A 274 -23.64 5.54 1.22
CA TYR A 274 -23.54 4.87 -0.09
C TYR A 274 -22.62 3.64 -0.09
N ASN A 275 -22.42 3.00 1.07
CA ASN A 275 -21.53 1.86 1.22
C ASN A 275 -22.30 0.56 1.35
N TYR A 276 -22.61 -0.04 0.20
CA TYR A 276 -23.42 -1.27 0.13
C TYR A 276 -22.60 -2.56 0.15
N TRP A 277 -21.28 -2.46 0.10
CA TRP A 277 -20.34 -3.60 -0.04
C TRP A 277 -19.51 -3.88 1.20
N GLY A 278 -19.75 -3.15 2.30
CA GLY A 278 -18.98 -3.29 3.53
C GLY A 278 -17.53 -2.80 3.39
N TYR A 279 -17.25 -1.88 2.46
CA TYR A 279 -15.90 -1.38 2.20
C TYR A 279 -15.33 -0.62 3.41
N ARG A 280 -14.03 -0.82 3.69
CA ARG A 280 -13.32 -0.28 4.87
C ARG A 280 -12.02 0.44 4.51
N GLY A 281 -12.05 1.30 3.50
CA GLY A 281 -10.98 2.24 3.21
C GLY A 281 -11.00 3.42 4.18
N ILE A 282 -9.84 3.84 4.68
CA ILE A 282 -9.72 5.03 5.53
C ILE A 282 -9.95 6.26 4.64
N ARG A 283 -10.93 7.10 5.03
CA ARG A 283 -11.24 8.40 4.44
C ARG A 283 -11.56 9.40 5.55
N ASP A 284 -11.72 10.67 5.20
CA ASP A 284 -12.07 11.74 6.15
C ASP A 284 -13.45 11.48 6.80
N LYS A 285 -14.39 10.97 6.01
CA LYS A 285 -15.72 10.56 6.48
C LYS A 285 -15.78 9.05 6.69
N MET A 286 -16.10 8.65 7.91
CA MET A 286 -16.25 7.25 8.31
C MET A 286 -17.62 7.05 8.93
N GLY A 287 -18.40 6.14 8.37
CA GLY A 287 -19.71 5.76 8.90
C GLY A 287 -19.60 4.79 10.09
N THR A 288 -20.76 4.40 10.62
CA THR A 288 -20.85 3.44 11.73
C THR A 288 -20.05 2.17 11.47
N GLY A 289 -19.36 1.65 12.50
CA GLY A 289 -18.62 0.39 12.42
C GLY A 289 -17.29 0.46 11.64
N GLY A 290 -16.78 1.67 11.37
CA GLY A 290 -15.52 1.88 10.65
C GLY A 290 -15.64 1.60 9.16
N HIS A 291 -16.86 1.68 8.62
CA HIS A 291 -17.10 1.60 7.19
C HIS A 291 -16.85 2.95 6.53
N THR A 292 -16.33 2.93 5.32
CA THR A 292 -16.11 4.15 4.54
C THR A 292 -17.44 4.85 4.27
N CYS A 293 -17.49 6.17 4.43
CA CYS A 293 -18.61 6.98 3.99
C CYS A 293 -18.22 7.68 2.68
N PHE A 294 -18.91 7.35 1.59
CA PHE A 294 -18.63 7.94 0.27
C PHE A 294 -19.36 9.27 0.12
N ASP A 295 -18.82 10.16 -0.71
CA ASP A 295 -19.41 11.48 -0.92
C ASP A 295 -20.60 11.43 -1.89
N SER A 296 -20.61 10.46 -2.82
CA SER A 296 -21.69 10.27 -3.78
C SER A 296 -21.83 8.81 -4.23
N PRO A 297 -22.96 8.44 -4.86
CA PRO A 297 -23.14 7.14 -5.49
C PRO A 297 -22.06 6.81 -6.53
N GLU A 298 -21.64 7.80 -7.32
CA GLU A 298 -20.62 7.66 -8.36
C GLU A 298 -19.24 7.38 -7.76
N ASP A 299 -18.86 8.10 -6.69
CA ASP A 299 -17.60 7.86 -5.97
C ASP A 299 -17.58 6.47 -5.31
N ALA A 300 -18.71 6.03 -4.76
CA ALA A 300 -18.86 4.71 -4.19
C ALA A 300 -18.65 3.60 -5.24
N VAL A 301 -19.37 3.68 -6.36
CA VAL A 301 -19.24 2.71 -7.45
C VAL A 301 -17.84 2.75 -8.05
N ALA A 302 -17.29 3.92 -8.36
CA ALA A 302 -15.95 4.05 -8.93
C ALA A 302 -14.87 3.43 -8.03
N THR A 303 -14.95 3.66 -6.71
CA THR A 303 -13.97 3.11 -5.76
C THR A 303 -14.08 1.60 -5.64
N VAL A 304 -15.30 1.08 -5.52
CA VAL A 304 -15.55 -0.35 -5.38
C VAL A 304 -15.24 -1.09 -6.68
N ALA A 305 -15.69 -0.57 -7.82
CA ALA A 305 -15.40 -1.10 -9.14
C ALA A 305 -13.89 -1.15 -9.41
N LYS A 306 -13.15 -0.10 -9.06
CA LYS A 306 -11.68 -0.11 -9.18
C LYS A 306 -11.03 -1.22 -8.35
N ARG A 307 -11.53 -1.46 -7.13
CA ARG A 307 -11.01 -2.53 -6.26
C ARG A 307 -11.37 -3.91 -6.80
N ILE A 308 -12.62 -4.14 -7.19
CA ILE A 308 -13.07 -5.42 -7.75
C ILE A 308 -12.38 -5.67 -9.08
N GLY A 309 -12.31 -4.68 -9.96
CA GLY A 309 -11.57 -4.75 -11.23
C GLY A 309 -10.10 -5.09 -11.02
N PHE A 310 -9.43 -4.54 -10.00
CA PHE A 310 -8.07 -4.96 -9.65
C PHE A 310 -8.00 -6.44 -9.25
N LEU A 311 -8.97 -6.94 -8.49
CA LEU A 311 -9.03 -8.35 -8.08
C LEU A 311 -9.31 -9.28 -9.28
N VAL A 312 -10.24 -8.89 -10.14
CA VAL A 312 -10.57 -9.64 -11.36
C VAL A 312 -9.38 -9.65 -12.33
N SER A 313 -8.84 -8.48 -12.69
CA SER A 313 -7.79 -8.40 -13.72
C SER A 313 -6.42 -8.85 -13.23
N ASN A 314 -5.97 -8.38 -12.06
CA ASN A 314 -4.58 -8.61 -11.62
C ASN A 314 -4.41 -9.89 -10.80
N LYS A 315 -5.47 -10.34 -10.13
CA LYS A 315 -5.45 -11.60 -9.36
C LYS A 315 -6.19 -12.73 -10.08
N LYS A 316 -6.80 -12.46 -11.24
CA LYS A 316 -7.55 -13.42 -12.05
C LYS A 316 -8.68 -14.10 -11.26
N LEU A 317 -9.26 -13.37 -10.30
CA LEU A 317 -10.35 -13.89 -9.47
C LEU A 317 -11.66 -13.62 -10.20
N THR A 318 -12.04 -14.55 -11.09
CA THR A 318 -13.26 -14.41 -11.90
C THR A 318 -14.43 -15.18 -11.33
N THR A 319 -14.21 -16.01 -10.30
CA THR A 319 -15.25 -16.81 -9.66
C THR A 319 -15.58 -16.30 -8.24
N PRO A 320 -16.82 -16.47 -7.76
CA PRO A 320 -17.19 -16.13 -6.38
C PRO A 320 -16.36 -16.82 -5.31
N ASP A 321 -15.94 -18.08 -5.55
CA ASP A 321 -15.05 -18.84 -4.67
C ASP A 321 -13.73 -18.12 -4.43
N GLU A 322 -13.12 -17.61 -5.50
CA GLU A 322 -11.87 -16.86 -5.47
C GLU A 322 -12.06 -15.44 -4.93
N MET A 323 -13.21 -14.83 -5.20
CA MET A 323 -13.58 -13.49 -4.74
C MET A 323 -13.83 -13.42 -3.22
N VAL A 324 -13.80 -14.54 -2.51
CA VAL A 324 -13.92 -14.61 -1.04
C VAL A 324 -12.89 -13.75 -0.30
N ILE A 325 -11.77 -13.42 -0.97
CA ILE A 325 -10.77 -12.46 -0.50
C ILE A 325 -11.39 -11.09 -0.18
N TRP A 326 -12.50 -10.70 -0.82
CA TRP A 326 -13.27 -9.51 -0.46
C TRP A 326 -13.76 -9.57 1.00
N LYS A 327 -14.25 -10.72 1.45
CA LYS A 327 -14.90 -10.91 2.75
C LYS A 327 -13.91 -11.05 3.91
N CYS A 328 -12.84 -11.82 3.70
CA CYS A 328 -11.90 -12.20 4.77
C CYS A 328 -10.44 -11.81 4.51
N GLY A 329 -10.14 -11.18 3.38
CA GLY A 329 -8.75 -10.93 2.98
C GLY A 329 -8.01 -12.25 2.76
N SER A 330 -6.79 -12.35 3.30
CA SER A 330 -5.95 -13.54 3.15
C SER A 330 -6.23 -14.63 4.19
N ASN A 331 -7.03 -14.37 5.23
CA ASN A 331 -7.28 -15.33 6.29
C ASN A 331 -8.73 -15.26 6.82
N CYS A 332 -9.52 -16.28 6.50
CA CYS A 332 -10.92 -16.38 6.90
C CYS A 332 -11.12 -16.94 8.31
N ALA A 333 -10.07 -17.40 8.98
CA ALA A 333 -10.14 -17.84 10.38
C ALA A 333 -10.53 -16.71 11.34
N VAL A 334 -10.17 -15.47 11.02
CA VAL A 334 -10.41 -14.29 11.88
C VAL A 334 -11.80 -13.67 11.68
N THR A 335 -12.57 -14.14 10.69
CA THR A 335 -13.83 -13.53 10.22
C THR A 335 -14.98 -14.54 10.20
N GLY A 336 -15.01 -15.46 11.18
CA GLY A 336 -16.07 -16.45 11.35
C GLY A 336 -15.76 -17.84 10.79
N GLY A 337 -14.53 -18.06 10.32
CA GLY A 337 -14.06 -19.36 9.84
C GLY A 337 -14.55 -19.73 8.45
N GLN A 338 -14.18 -20.94 8.01
CA GLN A 338 -14.49 -21.43 6.67
C GLN A 338 -16.00 -21.54 6.41
N ALA A 339 -16.80 -21.86 7.43
CA ALA A 339 -18.26 -21.96 7.28
C ALA A 339 -18.90 -20.62 6.89
N ALA A 340 -18.43 -19.51 7.47
CA ALA A 340 -18.90 -18.17 7.12
C ALA A 340 -18.49 -17.78 5.70
N ALA A 341 -17.27 -18.14 5.30
CA ALA A 341 -16.76 -17.93 3.95
C ALA A 341 -17.58 -18.72 2.91
N ASN A 342 -17.82 -20.01 3.14
CA ASN A 342 -18.61 -20.86 2.23
C ASN A 342 -20.05 -20.35 2.07
N LYS A 343 -20.68 -19.89 3.16
CA LYS A 343 -22.01 -19.28 3.09
C LYS A 343 -21.99 -18.00 2.25
N TRP A 344 -20.96 -17.16 2.46
CA TRP A 344 -20.81 -15.93 1.68
C TRP A 344 -20.65 -16.22 0.19
N ILE A 345 -19.78 -17.17 -0.16
CA ILE A 345 -19.58 -17.65 -1.53
C ILE A 345 -20.91 -18.09 -2.12
N SER A 346 -21.62 -19.03 -1.47
CA SER A 346 -22.89 -19.55 -1.96
C SER A 346 -23.93 -18.46 -2.20
N ASP A 347 -24.01 -17.47 -1.29
CA ASP A 347 -24.93 -16.36 -1.44
C ASP A 347 -24.54 -15.46 -2.61
N VAL A 348 -23.24 -15.20 -2.82
CA VAL A 348 -22.75 -14.36 -3.93
C VAL A 348 -22.89 -15.08 -5.27
N SER A 349 -22.52 -16.36 -5.37
CA SER A 349 -22.66 -17.16 -6.60
C SER A 349 -24.09 -17.15 -7.12
N MET A 350 -25.08 -17.30 -6.25
CA MET A 350 -26.49 -17.29 -6.65
C MET A 350 -26.91 -16.05 -7.44
N TYR A 351 -26.36 -14.87 -7.13
CA TYR A 351 -26.68 -13.63 -7.86
C TYR A 351 -25.69 -13.38 -9.00
N PHE A 352 -24.42 -13.74 -8.82
CA PHE A 352 -23.41 -13.63 -9.86
C PHE A 352 -23.76 -14.49 -11.08
N ASP A 353 -24.11 -15.76 -10.87
CA ASP A 353 -24.45 -16.71 -11.94
C ASP A 353 -25.74 -16.32 -12.68
N LYS A 354 -26.62 -15.52 -12.05
CA LYS A 354 -27.82 -15.00 -12.71
C LYS A 354 -27.48 -13.93 -13.74
N LEU A 355 -26.51 -13.08 -13.44
CA LEU A 355 -26.09 -11.93 -14.27
C LEU A 355 -24.99 -12.30 -15.28
N ASN A 356 -24.17 -13.30 -14.94
CA ASN A 356 -23.04 -13.76 -15.74
C ASN A 356 -23.35 -15.10 -16.41
N LYS A 357 -24.46 -15.13 -17.17
CA LYS A 357 -24.85 -16.26 -18.02
C LYS A 357 -24.15 -16.25 -19.36
#